data_AF-A0A6G3SWS0-F1
#
_entry.id   AF-A0A6G3SWS0-F1
#
_cell.length_a   1.000
_cell.length_b   1.000
_cell.length_c   1.000
_cell.angle_alpha   90.00
_cell.angle_beta   90.00
_cell.angle_gamma   90.00
#
_symmetry.space_group_name_H-M   'P 1'
#
loop_
_entity.id
_entity.type
_entity.pdbx_description
1 polymer ?
#
loop_
_entity_poly.entity_id
_entity_poly.type
_entity_poly.pdbx_seq_one_letter_code
_entity_poly.pdbx_strand_id
1 'polypeptide(L)'
;PGTAADALVLYGSPGAGVPDAAALRTGARVWAGRSGGDWIARVPHVRVRVPFVATVGFGTDPVAERFGAETFDAGDGGHSDYLLPGSRSLANLARIAAGAEPLGASR
;
A
#
# COMPACT_ATOMS: atom_id res chain seq x y z
N PRO A 1 6.98 20.16 -0.68
CA PRO A 1 6.48 18.89 -1.24
C PRO A 1 7.31 17.74 -0.67
N GLY A 2 6.64 16.68 -0.21
CA GLY A 2 7.20 15.64 0.67
C GLY A 2 6.74 15.84 2.12
N THR A 3 6.27 14.77 2.77
CA THR A 3 6.04 14.76 4.22
C THR A 3 7.39 14.69 4.93
N ALA A 4 7.53 15.25 6.13
CA ALA A 4 8.72 15.05 6.98
C ALA A 4 8.80 13.61 7.56
N ALA A 5 8.13 12.65 6.93
CA ALA A 5 8.02 11.28 7.42
C ALA A 5 9.21 10.46 6.92
N ASP A 6 9.72 9.58 7.78
CA ASP A 6 10.74 8.59 7.40
C ASP A 6 10.14 7.42 6.60
N ALA A 7 8.85 7.13 6.82
CA ALA A 7 8.12 6.06 6.16
C ALA A 7 6.72 6.50 5.70
N LEU A 8 6.30 5.99 4.55
CA LEU A 8 4.95 6.09 4.02
C LEU A 8 4.42 4.67 3.80
N VAL A 9 3.27 4.34 4.37
CA VAL A 9 2.71 2.98 4.29
C VAL A 9 1.35 2.97 3.61
N LEU A 10 1.21 2.15 2.57
CA LEU A 10 -0.02 1.92 1.83
C LEU A 10 -0.58 0.53 2.20
N TYR A 11 -1.75 0.49 2.83
CA TYR A 11 -2.45 -0.75 3.17
C TYR A 11 -3.93 -0.63 2.85
N GLY A 12 -4.57 -1.74 2.45
CA GLY A 12 -5.96 -1.72 1.97
C GLY A 12 -6.19 -0.77 0.80
N SER A 13 -5.13 -0.40 0.07
CA SER A 13 -5.20 0.66 -0.93
C SER A 13 -5.53 0.07 -2.31
N PRO A 14 -6.50 0.64 -3.04
CA PRO A 14 -6.69 0.30 -4.45
C PRO A 14 -5.61 0.92 -5.36
N GLY A 15 -4.76 1.80 -4.84
CA GLY A 15 -3.76 2.55 -5.58
C GLY A 15 -3.48 3.91 -4.93
N ALA A 16 -2.32 4.49 -5.25
CA ALA A 16 -1.86 5.75 -4.66
C ALA A 16 -2.11 6.98 -5.54
N GLY A 17 -2.86 6.84 -6.64
CA GLY A 17 -3.13 7.94 -7.55
C GLY A 17 -1.91 8.39 -8.38
N VAL A 18 -0.85 7.61 -8.40
CA VAL A 18 0.40 7.82 -9.14
C VAL A 18 0.81 6.52 -9.85
N PRO A 19 1.64 6.58 -10.90
CA PRO A 19 2.06 5.37 -11.63
C PRO A 19 2.99 4.47 -10.81
N ASP A 20 3.84 5.05 -9.96
CA ASP A 20 4.89 4.39 -9.20
C ASP A 20 5.26 5.19 -7.92
N ALA A 21 6.10 4.61 -7.07
CA ALA A 21 6.55 5.21 -5.82
C ALA A 21 7.42 6.47 -6.05
N ALA A 22 8.19 6.55 -7.14
CA ALA A 22 9.03 7.72 -7.44
C ALA A 22 8.17 8.97 -7.71
N ALA A 23 7.00 8.80 -8.32
CA ALA A 23 6.03 9.87 -8.58
C ALA A 23 5.39 10.44 -7.30
N LEU A 24 5.55 9.80 -6.13
CA LEU A 24 5.14 10.36 -4.83
C LEU A 24 6.01 11.55 -4.41
N ARG A 25 7.21 11.71 -4.99
CA ARG A 25 8.16 12.80 -4.70
C ARG A 25 8.42 12.97 -3.19
N THR A 26 8.72 11.85 -2.53
CA THR A 26 9.04 11.77 -1.11
C THR A 26 10.44 11.19 -0.90
N GLY A 27 11.11 11.58 0.18
CA GLY A 27 12.33 10.92 0.67
C GLY A 27 12.06 9.74 1.60
N ALA A 28 10.79 9.52 1.98
CA ALA A 28 10.38 8.43 2.84
C ALA A 28 10.57 7.06 2.16
N ARG A 29 10.87 6.03 2.96
CA ARG A 29 10.69 4.65 2.50
C ARG A 29 9.21 4.38 2.25
N VAL A 30 8.90 3.81 1.09
CA VAL A 30 7.51 3.52 0.69
C VAL A 30 7.25 2.03 0.89
N TRP A 31 6.28 1.73 1.74
CA TRP A 31 5.86 0.37 2.07
C TRP A 31 4.46 0.08 1.53
N ALA A 32 4.21 -1.16 1.14
CA ALA A 32 2.89 -1.61 0.73
C ALA A 32 2.55 -2.99 1.31
N GLY A 33 1.32 -3.16 1.79
CA GLY A 33 0.84 -4.44 2.30
C GLY A 33 -0.62 -4.63 1.97
N ARG A 34 -0.99 -5.84 1.54
CA ARG A 34 -2.37 -6.23 1.31
C ARG A 34 -2.65 -7.56 1.98
N SER A 35 -3.68 -7.60 2.82
CA SER A 35 -4.09 -8.84 3.46
C SER A 35 -4.66 -9.82 2.44
N GLY A 36 -4.40 -11.11 2.60
CA GLY A 36 -4.80 -12.15 1.63
C GLY A 36 -6.32 -12.23 1.39
N GLY A 37 -7.13 -11.90 2.40
CA GLY A 37 -8.60 -11.84 2.33
C GLY A 37 -9.17 -10.50 1.86
N ASP A 38 -8.34 -9.53 1.50
CA ASP A 38 -8.80 -8.19 1.13
C ASP A 38 -9.45 -8.18 -0.26
N TRP A 39 -10.74 -7.81 -0.31
CA TRP A 39 -11.52 -7.68 -1.54
C TRP A 39 -10.97 -6.61 -2.48
N ILE A 40 -10.15 -5.67 -1.99
CA ILE A 40 -9.54 -4.61 -2.80
C ILE A 40 -8.68 -5.16 -3.93
N ALA A 41 -8.16 -6.39 -3.81
CA ALA A 41 -7.45 -7.09 -4.88
C ALA A 41 -8.29 -7.29 -6.14
N ARG A 42 -9.62 -7.18 -6.03
CA ARG A 42 -10.57 -7.34 -7.14
C ARG A 42 -11.02 -6.00 -7.74
N VAL A 43 -10.57 -4.87 -7.18
CA VAL A 43 -10.88 -3.54 -7.73
C VAL A 43 -9.94 -3.25 -8.90
N PRO A 44 -10.42 -2.63 -10.00
CA PRO A 44 -9.55 -2.28 -11.13
C PRO A 44 -8.40 -1.34 -10.71
N HIS A 45 -7.18 -1.87 -10.66
CA HIS A 45 -5.92 -1.15 -10.41
C HIS A 45 -5.37 -0.48 -11.68
N VAL A 46 -6.24 0.12 -12.49
CA VAL A 46 -5.87 0.67 -13.80
C VAL A 46 -6.43 2.07 -13.93
N ARG A 47 -5.61 3.00 -14.39
CA ARG A 47 -6.02 4.38 -14.61
C ARG A 47 -6.47 4.56 -16.08
N VAL A 48 -7.76 4.71 -16.32
CA VAL A 48 -8.33 4.96 -17.65
C VAL A 48 -8.92 6.37 -17.71
N ARG A 49 -8.46 7.19 -18.66
CA ARG A 49 -9.05 8.50 -18.91
C ARG A 49 -10.28 8.32 -19.81
N VAL A 50 -11.47 8.49 -19.25
CA VAL A 50 -12.72 8.50 -20.03
C VAL A 50 -13.05 9.95 -20.42
N PRO A 51 -13.37 10.25 -21.69
CA PRO A 51 -13.83 11.57 -22.07
C PRO A 51 -15.08 11.95 -21.25
N PHE A 52 -15.12 13.17 -20.72
CA PHE A 52 -16.25 13.75 -19.97
C PHE A 52 -16.56 13.18 -18.57
N VAL A 53 -15.89 12.12 -18.08
CA VAL A 53 -16.25 11.43 -16.81
C VAL A 53 -15.13 11.41 -15.75
N ALA A 54 -14.00 12.09 -15.98
CA ALA A 54 -12.79 12.00 -15.16
C ALA A 54 -12.13 10.61 -15.18
N THR A 55 -10.94 10.55 -14.60
CA THR A 55 -10.07 9.37 -14.61
C THR A 55 -10.66 8.23 -13.77
N VAL A 56 -10.92 7.08 -14.39
CA VAL A 56 -11.41 5.87 -13.70
C VAL A 56 -10.23 5.02 -13.24
N GLY A 57 -10.21 4.68 -11.94
CA GLY A 57 -9.27 3.78 -11.30
C GLY A 57 -8.07 4.44 -10.60
N PHE A 58 -7.49 3.69 -9.66
CA PHE A 58 -6.67 4.25 -8.57
C PHE A 58 -5.16 4.26 -8.86
N GLY A 59 -4.76 3.89 -10.08
CA GLY A 59 -3.35 3.73 -10.48
C GLY A 59 -2.85 2.32 -10.19
N THR A 60 -1.54 2.15 -10.30
CA THR A 60 -0.86 0.87 -10.06
C THR A 60 -1.15 0.34 -8.65
N ASP A 61 -1.43 -0.97 -8.55
CA ASP A 61 -1.56 -1.70 -7.29
C ASP A 61 -0.29 -1.52 -6.43
N PRO A 62 -0.37 -0.96 -5.20
CA PRO A 62 0.83 -0.66 -4.41
C PRO A 62 1.69 -1.89 -4.06
N VAL A 63 1.10 -3.08 -4.01
CA VAL A 63 1.87 -4.32 -3.76
C VAL A 63 2.47 -4.94 -5.03
N ALA A 64 2.20 -4.39 -6.22
CA ALA A 64 2.80 -4.87 -7.45
C ALA A 64 4.26 -4.40 -7.55
N GLU A 65 5.14 -5.28 -8.02
CA GLU A 65 6.57 -4.98 -8.23
C GLU A 65 6.79 -3.68 -9.03
N ARG A 66 5.99 -3.47 -10.09
CA ARG A 66 6.06 -2.27 -10.93
C ARG A 66 5.73 -0.95 -10.22
N PHE A 67 5.12 -0.99 -9.02
CA PHE A 67 4.90 0.20 -8.22
C PHE A 67 6.19 0.66 -7.52
N GLY A 68 7.06 -0.28 -7.13
CA GLY A 68 8.34 0.01 -6.50
C GLY A 68 8.28 0.32 -4.99
N ALA A 69 7.24 -0.14 -4.28
CA ALA A 69 7.23 -0.11 -2.81
C ALA A 69 7.86 -1.39 -2.22
N GLU A 70 8.42 -1.28 -1.03
CA GLU A 70 8.84 -2.44 -0.23
C GLU A 70 7.57 -3.15 0.29
N THR A 71 7.39 -4.44 -0.03
CA THR A 71 6.21 -5.17 0.42
C THR A 71 6.38 -5.69 1.85
N PHE A 72 5.30 -5.64 2.63
CA PHE A 72 5.26 -6.25 3.96
C PHE A 72 4.07 -7.22 4.09
N ASP A 73 4.25 -8.23 4.93
CA ASP A 73 3.22 -9.22 5.25
C ASP A 73 2.09 -8.57 6.07
N ALA A 74 0.90 -8.45 5.48
CA ALA A 74 -0.30 -7.92 6.14
C ALA A 74 -1.19 -9.03 6.76
N GLY A 75 -0.80 -10.31 6.62
CA GLY A 75 -1.58 -11.48 7.03
C GLY A 75 -2.75 -11.79 6.09
N ASP A 76 -3.66 -12.64 6.53
CA ASP A 76 -4.76 -13.18 5.71
C ASP A 76 -6.14 -12.56 6.01
N GLY A 77 -6.18 -11.46 6.78
CA GLY A 77 -7.42 -10.77 7.16
C GLY A 77 -8.19 -10.13 5.99
N GLY A 78 -9.40 -9.69 6.27
CA GLY A 78 -10.21 -8.88 5.35
C GLY A 78 -9.84 -7.39 5.36
N HIS A 79 -10.52 -6.62 4.52
CA HIS A 79 -10.24 -5.19 4.33
C HIS A 79 -10.38 -4.34 5.60
N SER A 80 -11.27 -4.73 6.51
CA SER A 80 -11.50 -4.00 7.76
C SER A 80 -10.57 -4.47 8.90
N ASP A 81 -9.71 -5.46 8.65
CA ASP A 81 -9.00 -6.18 9.71
C ASP A 81 -7.58 -5.66 9.97
N TYR A 82 -7.06 -4.76 9.13
CA TYR A 82 -5.65 -4.29 9.18
C TYR A 82 -5.22 -3.72 10.53
N LEU A 83 -6.16 -3.15 11.30
CA LEU A 83 -5.91 -2.49 12.58
C LEU A 83 -6.52 -3.25 13.77
N LEU A 84 -7.00 -4.48 13.55
CA LEU A 84 -7.49 -5.30 14.66
C LEU A 84 -6.33 -5.64 15.60
N PRO A 85 -6.55 -5.60 16.93
CA PRO A 85 -5.58 -6.05 17.91
C PRO A 85 -5.11 -7.48 17.60
N GLY A 86 -3.79 -7.69 17.61
CA GLY A 86 -3.18 -8.98 17.32
C GLY A 86 -3.06 -9.33 15.83
N SER A 87 -3.55 -8.49 14.91
CA SER A 87 -3.35 -8.72 13.47
C SER A 87 -1.88 -8.59 13.06
N ARG A 88 -1.49 -9.38 12.05
CA ARG A 88 -0.15 -9.32 11.45
C ARG A 88 0.15 -7.94 10.84
N SER A 89 -0.84 -7.36 10.17
CA SER A 89 -0.78 -5.99 9.66
C SER A 89 -0.45 -4.98 10.76
N LEU A 90 -1.23 -4.93 11.84
CA LEU A 90 -1.00 -3.94 12.91
C LEU A 90 0.40 -4.10 13.54
N ALA A 91 0.86 -5.34 13.72
CA ALA A 91 2.21 -5.61 14.21
C ALA A 91 3.29 -5.04 13.28
N ASN A 92 3.16 -5.23 11.97
CA ASN A 92 4.12 -4.73 10.98
C ASN A 92 4.05 -3.22 10.78
N LEU A 93 2.84 -2.63 10.80
CA LEU A 93 2.65 -1.18 10.79
C LEU A 93 3.33 -0.51 11.99
N ALA A 94 3.17 -1.08 13.19
CA ALA A 94 3.82 -0.57 14.40
C ALA A 94 5.34 -0.66 14.33
N ARG A 95 5.90 -1.71 13.72
CA ARG A 95 7.34 -1.85 13.52
C ARG A 95 7.88 -0.81 12.55
N ILE A 96 7.23 -0.62 11.40
CA ILE A 96 7.62 0.41 10.43
C ILE A 96 7.57 1.80 11.09
N ALA A 97 6.50 2.11 11.84
CA ALA A 97 6.38 3.37 12.55
C ALA A 97 7.47 3.57 13.63
N ALA A 98 7.98 2.48 14.21
CA ALA A 98 9.10 2.49 15.15
C ALA A 98 10.49 2.45 14.47
N GLY A 99 10.55 2.51 13.14
CA GLY A 99 11.81 2.44 12.38
C GLY A 99 12.43 1.05 12.30
N ALA A 100 11.64 0.00 12.57
CA ALA A 100 12.08 -1.39 12.52
C ALA A 100 11.52 -2.12 11.28
N GLU A 101 12.30 -3.07 10.78
CA GLU A 101 11.90 -3.93 9.66
C GLU A 101 10.66 -4.77 10.01
N PRO A 102 9.70 -4.94 9.08
CA PRO A 102 8.55 -5.83 9.26
C PRO A 102 8.94 -7.28 9.53
N LEU A 103 8.01 -8.02 10.15
CA LEU A 103 8.11 -9.46 10.34
C LEU A 103 7.70 -10.20 9.06
N GLY A 104 8.46 -11.24 8.71
CA GLY A 104 8.20 -12.08 7.53
C GLY A 104 8.68 -11.41 6.24
N ALA A 105 9.34 -12.18 5.37
CA ALA A 105 9.85 -11.65 4.12
C ALA A 105 8.72 -11.20 3.19
N SER A 106 8.94 -10.06 2.56
CA SER A 106 8.28 -9.58 1.35
C SER A 106 8.13 -10.75 0.37
N ARG A 107 6.91 -11.25 0.17
CA ARG A 107 6.62 -12.21 -0.90
C ARG A 107 6.26 -11.47 -2.18
#